data_AF-A0A804I6N0-F1
#
_entry.id   AF-A0A804I6N0-F1
#
_cell.length_a   1.000
_cell.length_b   1.000
_cell.length_c   1.000
_cell.angle_alpha   90.00
_cell.angle_beta   90.00
_cell.angle_gamma   90.00
#
_symmetry.space_group_name_H-M   'P 1'
#
loop_
_entity.id
_entity.type
_entity.pdbx_description
1 polymer ?
#
loop_
_entity_poly.entity_id
_entity_poly.type
_entity_poly.pdbx_seq_one_letter_code
_entity_poly.pdbx_strand_id
1 'polypeptide(L)'
;MLLFPPTIYEIMSATQVTVPESEKAVGGHLREVGLTFHFFNQLPMIIADNIGNSLADAFKPLGITDWNEVFWVAHPGNWAIMDDAIESKLGLLPEKLSTARHVFAEYGNMQSATVYIVMDEVRKRSVVEGRATTGDGLQWGGALWVWTGAQHRDCRAPQLTTLVAVVILLVRYGCAAMLVLPLPCE
;
A
#
# COMPACT_ATOMS: atom_id res chain seq x y z
N MET A 1 9.57 34.56 3.45
CA MET A 1 9.88 33.29 2.78
C MET A 1 9.42 32.19 3.72
N LEU A 2 8.27 31.56 3.43
CA LEU A 2 7.76 30.47 4.25
C LEU A 2 8.68 29.26 4.04
N LEU A 3 9.43 28.87 5.07
CA LEU A 3 10.17 27.62 5.09
C LEU A 3 9.13 26.49 5.14
N PHE A 4 8.80 25.92 3.99
CA PHE A 4 8.09 24.64 3.97
C PHE A 4 8.95 23.60 4.70
N PRO A 5 8.34 22.72 5.52
CA PRO A 5 9.08 21.62 6.12
C PRO A 5 9.74 20.78 5.02
N PRO A 6 10.91 20.17 5.29
CA PRO A 6 11.60 19.34 4.32
C PRO A 6 10.68 18.21 3.83
N THR A 7 10.72 17.94 2.52
CA THR A 7 9.96 16.85 1.90
C THR A 7 10.28 15.55 2.61
N ILE A 8 9.25 14.87 3.10
CA ILE A 8 9.39 13.59 3.80
C ILE A 8 9.50 12.44 2.80
N TYR A 9 8.59 12.45 1.83
CA TYR A 9 8.43 11.44 0.80
C TYR A 9 8.05 12.10 -0.51
N GLU A 10 8.61 11.62 -1.61
CA GLU A 10 8.23 12.00 -2.98
C GLU A 10 7.41 10.87 -3.59
N ILE A 11 6.21 11.18 -4.07
CA ILE A 11 5.37 10.24 -4.80
C ILE A 11 5.83 10.24 -6.26
N MET A 12 6.37 9.12 -6.71
CA MET A 12 6.94 9.00 -8.05
C MET A 12 5.93 8.47 -9.06
N SER A 13 5.09 7.52 -8.65
CA SER A 13 3.99 7.01 -9.45
C SER A 13 2.92 6.38 -8.57
N ALA A 14 1.70 6.28 -9.11
CA ALA A 14 0.59 5.58 -8.51
C ALA A 14 -0.05 4.68 -9.57
N THR A 15 -0.13 3.39 -9.29
CA THR A 15 -0.74 2.39 -10.18
C THR A 15 -1.84 1.66 -9.43
N GLN A 16 -2.94 1.35 -10.12
CA GLN A 16 -4.04 0.55 -9.60
C GLN A 16 -4.33 -0.60 -10.55
N VAL A 17 -4.42 -1.82 -10.02
CA VAL A 17 -4.86 -3.01 -10.76
C VAL A 17 -6.15 -3.53 -10.14
N THR A 18 -7.19 -3.60 -10.95
CA THR A 18 -8.46 -4.24 -10.58
C THR A 18 -8.37 -5.73 -10.87
N VAL A 19 -8.45 -6.57 -9.84
CA VAL A 19 -8.28 -8.02 -9.98
C VAL A 19 -9.53 -8.63 -10.65
N PRO A 20 -9.38 -9.34 -11.79
CA PRO A 20 -10.50 -10.02 -12.44
C PRO A 20 -11.16 -11.05 -11.53
N GLU A 21 -12.46 -11.28 -11.74
CA GLU A 21 -13.24 -12.32 -11.02
C GLU A 21 -13.27 -12.17 -9.48
N SER A 22 -12.98 -10.96 -8.99
CA SER A 22 -12.94 -10.64 -7.56
C SER A 22 -14.27 -10.12 -7.00
N GLU A 23 -15.34 -10.07 -7.79
CA GLU A 23 -16.65 -9.51 -7.43
C GLU A 23 -17.29 -10.12 -6.19
N LYS A 24 -16.90 -11.36 -5.86
CA LYS A 24 -17.39 -12.11 -4.69
C LYS A 24 -16.34 -12.23 -3.60
N ALA A 25 -15.20 -11.55 -3.68
CA ALA A 25 -14.17 -11.59 -2.66
C ALA A 25 -14.52 -10.69 -1.47
N VAL A 26 -15.15 -9.54 -1.77
CA VAL A 26 -15.70 -8.62 -0.79
C VAL A 26 -17.05 -8.12 -1.29
N GLY A 27 -18.02 -7.99 -0.38
CA GLY A 27 -19.32 -7.40 -0.67
C GLY A 27 -19.67 -6.35 0.38
N GLY A 28 -20.52 -5.40 -0.01
CA GLY A 28 -21.07 -4.43 0.92
C GLY A 28 -22.55 -4.16 0.67
N HIS A 29 -23.28 -3.79 1.72
CA HIS A 29 -24.64 -3.27 1.62
C HIS A 29 -24.72 -1.96 2.39
N LEU A 30 -25.20 -0.91 1.73
CA LEU A 30 -25.66 0.27 2.43
C LEU A 30 -27.08 -0.01 2.94
N ARG A 31 -27.26 0.04 4.26
CA ARG A 31 -28.52 -0.19 4.97
C ARG A 31 -28.81 1.01 5.86
N GLU A 32 -30.02 1.07 6.42
CA GLU A 32 -30.38 2.12 7.39
C GLU A 32 -29.46 2.13 8.62
N VAL A 33 -28.92 0.96 8.99
CA VAL A 33 -27.94 0.79 10.08
C VAL A 33 -26.52 1.21 9.68
N GLY A 34 -26.32 1.73 8.46
CA GLY A 34 -25.03 2.10 7.90
C GLY A 34 -24.51 1.09 6.88
N LEU A 35 -23.20 1.15 6.63
CA LEU A 35 -22.51 0.30 5.66
C LEU A 35 -22.05 -1.01 6.31
N THR A 36 -22.54 -2.14 5.82
CA THR A 36 -22.14 -3.47 6.27
C THR A 36 -21.25 -4.14 5.22
N PHE A 37 -20.16 -4.78 5.65
CA PHE A 37 -19.24 -5.51 4.77
C PHE A 37 -19.28 -7.01 5.02
N HIS A 38 -19.09 -7.78 3.95
CA HIS A 38 -18.92 -9.23 3.98
C HIS A 38 -17.62 -9.58 3.26
N PHE A 39 -16.69 -10.18 4.00
CA PHE A 39 -15.41 -10.64 3.47
C PHE A 39 -15.47 -12.14 3.25
N PHE A 40 -15.08 -12.59 2.07
CA PHE A 40 -14.99 -14.02 1.77
C PHE A 40 -13.56 -14.50 2.00
N ASN A 41 -13.42 -15.74 2.48
CA ASN A 41 -12.13 -16.34 2.88
C ASN A 41 -11.10 -16.44 1.74
N GLN A 42 -11.51 -16.22 0.48
CA GLN A 42 -10.65 -16.29 -0.69
C GLN A 42 -9.80 -15.02 -0.91
N LEU A 43 -10.09 -13.92 -0.21
CA LEU A 43 -9.42 -12.63 -0.44
C LEU A 43 -7.88 -12.69 -0.35
N PRO A 44 -7.26 -13.31 0.67
CA PRO A 44 -5.80 -13.41 0.73
C PRO A 44 -5.19 -14.13 -0.48
N MET A 45 -5.81 -15.22 -0.94
CA MET A 45 -5.36 -15.98 -2.10
C MET A 45 -5.46 -15.16 -3.39
N ILE A 46 -6.57 -14.45 -3.59
CA ILE A 46 -6.76 -13.56 -4.76
C ILE A 46 -5.67 -12.47 -4.79
N ILE A 47 -5.32 -11.89 -3.63
CA ILE A 47 -4.24 -10.89 -3.53
C ILE A 47 -2.89 -11.55 -3.87
N ALA A 48 -2.60 -12.70 -3.26
CA ALA A 48 -1.34 -13.41 -3.46
C ALA A 48 -1.09 -13.73 -4.94
N ASP A 49 -2.11 -14.12 -5.70
CA ASP A 49 -1.95 -14.48 -7.11
C ASP A 49 -1.69 -13.28 -8.04
N ASN A 50 -2.01 -12.07 -7.60
CA ASN A 50 -1.94 -10.87 -8.44
C ASN A 50 -0.84 -9.87 -8.01
N ILE A 51 -0.43 -9.92 -6.73
CA ILE A 51 0.46 -8.90 -6.16
C ILE A 51 1.85 -8.89 -6.81
N GLY A 52 2.42 -10.06 -7.11
CA GLY A 52 3.75 -10.17 -7.71
C GLY A 52 3.85 -9.51 -9.09
N ASN A 53 2.86 -9.76 -9.96
CA ASN A 53 2.81 -9.15 -11.29
C ASN A 53 2.59 -7.63 -11.20
N SER A 54 1.70 -7.20 -10.30
CA SER A 54 1.41 -5.77 -10.09
C SER A 54 2.66 -5.01 -9.63
N LEU A 55 3.46 -5.60 -8.74
CA LEU A 55 4.73 -5.03 -8.28
C LEU A 55 5.79 -5.05 -9.36
N ALA A 56 5.92 -6.16 -10.10
CA ALA A 56 6.85 -6.26 -11.22
C ALA A 56 6.61 -5.13 -12.24
N ASP A 57 5.36 -4.88 -12.62
CA ASP A 57 5.01 -3.81 -13.55
C ASP A 57 5.29 -2.41 -12.97
N ALA A 58 4.97 -2.20 -11.69
CA ALA A 58 5.22 -0.92 -11.01
C ALA A 58 6.73 -0.61 -10.90
N PHE A 59 7.54 -1.58 -10.50
CA PHE A 59 8.97 -1.40 -10.25
C PHE A 59 9.85 -1.56 -11.50
N LYS A 60 9.31 -2.08 -12.61
CA LYS A 60 10.02 -2.24 -13.89
C LYS A 60 10.79 -1.00 -14.35
N PRO A 61 10.25 0.24 -14.30
CA PRO A 61 11.00 1.44 -14.70
C PRO A 61 12.20 1.76 -13.81
N LEU A 62 12.22 1.24 -12.58
CA LEU A 62 13.30 1.44 -11.61
C LEU A 62 14.37 0.33 -11.66
N GLY A 63 14.11 -0.76 -12.40
CA GLY A 63 15.01 -1.92 -12.48
C GLY A 63 15.11 -2.73 -11.18
N ILE A 64 14.22 -2.50 -10.21
CA ILE A 64 14.19 -3.22 -8.94
C ILE A 64 13.47 -4.55 -9.15
N THR A 65 14.14 -5.65 -8.79
CA THR A 65 13.62 -7.01 -8.90
C THR A 65 13.59 -7.76 -7.58
N ASP A 66 14.36 -7.31 -6.58
CA ASP A 66 14.31 -7.82 -5.21
C ASP A 66 13.46 -6.92 -4.32
N TRP A 67 12.35 -7.46 -3.84
CA TRP A 67 11.41 -6.79 -2.95
C TRP A 67 11.98 -6.47 -1.56
N ASN A 68 13.13 -7.03 -1.21
CA ASN A 68 13.85 -6.70 0.02
C ASN A 68 14.79 -5.50 -0.12
N GLU A 69 15.00 -4.97 -1.32
CA GLU A 69 15.76 -3.72 -1.54
C GLU A 69 14.92 -2.46 -1.36
N VAL A 70 13.62 -2.61 -1.07
CA VAL A 70 12.68 -1.51 -0.83
C VAL A 70 12.14 -1.53 0.60
N PHE A 71 11.70 -0.36 1.06
CA PHE A 71 10.90 -0.26 2.29
C PHE A 71 9.42 -0.45 1.97
N TRP A 72 8.67 -0.92 2.96
CA TRP A 72 7.26 -1.29 2.78
C TRP A 72 6.34 -0.42 3.62
N VAL A 73 5.30 0.08 2.97
CA VAL A 73 4.14 0.71 3.62
C VAL A 73 2.91 -0.10 3.24
N ALA A 74 2.74 -1.26 3.88
CA ALA A 74 1.60 -2.13 3.63
C ALA A 74 0.40 -1.74 4.51
N HIS A 75 -0.80 -1.63 3.91
CA HIS A 75 -2.04 -1.50 4.65
C HIS A 75 -2.40 -2.83 5.31
N PRO A 76 -2.47 -2.88 6.64
CA PRO A 76 -2.81 -4.09 7.36
C PRO A 76 -4.34 -4.25 7.41
N GLY A 77 -4.92 -4.85 6.38
CA GLY A 77 -6.37 -5.11 6.33
C GLY A 77 -6.78 -6.20 7.33
N ASN A 78 -6.01 -7.30 7.35
CA ASN A 78 -6.07 -8.38 8.33
C ASN A 78 -4.69 -9.07 8.40
N TRP A 79 -4.47 -9.94 9.40
CA TRP A 79 -3.20 -10.66 9.56
C TRP A 79 -2.86 -11.57 8.37
N ALA A 80 -3.82 -12.35 7.88
CA ALA A 80 -3.61 -13.31 6.78
C ALA A 80 -3.16 -12.63 5.46
N ILE A 81 -3.60 -11.41 5.19
CA ILE A 81 -3.16 -10.65 4.01
C ILE A 81 -1.70 -10.25 4.16
N MET A 82 -1.28 -9.79 5.35
CA MET A 82 0.11 -9.40 5.57
C MET A 82 1.04 -10.62 5.51
N ASP A 83 0.70 -11.67 6.25
CA ASP A 83 1.59 -12.81 6.45
C ASP A 83 1.56 -13.76 5.24
N ASP A 84 0.37 -14.21 4.82
CA ASP A 84 0.25 -15.21 3.77
C ASP A 84 0.32 -14.58 2.37
N ALA A 85 -0.41 -13.48 2.14
CA ALA A 85 -0.55 -12.92 0.80
C ALA A 85 0.59 -12.01 0.37
N ILE A 86 1.20 -11.26 1.30
CA ILE A 86 2.28 -10.31 1.00
C ILE A 86 3.63 -10.92 1.36
N GLU A 87 3.90 -11.20 2.63
CA GLU A 87 5.22 -11.67 3.09
C GLU A 87 5.60 -13.01 2.43
N SER A 88 4.77 -14.04 2.60
CA SER A 88 5.08 -15.37 2.06
C SER A 88 5.14 -15.39 0.53
N LYS A 89 4.23 -14.69 -0.16
CA LYS A 89 4.18 -14.71 -1.63
C LYS A 89 5.35 -13.97 -2.27
N LEU A 90 5.77 -12.86 -1.67
CA LEU A 90 6.85 -12.03 -2.19
C LEU A 90 8.23 -12.44 -1.64
N GLY A 91 8.28 -13.37 -0.68
CA GLY A 91 9.54 -13.78 -0.05
C GLY A 91 10.19 -12.64 0.72
N LEU A 92 9.39 -11.82 1.40
CA LEU A 92 9.91 -10.71 2.19
C LEU A 92 10.62 -11.24 3.45
N LEU A 93 11.66 -10.55 3.86
CA LEU A 93 12.25 -10.76 5.17
C LEU A 93 11.24 -10.36 6.27
N PRO A 94 11.17 -11.08 7.41
CA PRO A 94 10.12 -10.88 8.42
C PRO A 94 10.02 -9.44 8.97
N GLU A 95 11.13 -8.70 8.96
CA GLU A 95 11.20 -7.33 9.43
C GLU A 95 10.51 -6.32 8.49
N LYS A 96 10.33 -6.66 7.21
CA LYS A 96 9.83 -5.72 6.18
C LYS A 96 8.43 -5.23 6.47
N LEU A 97 7.58 -6.07 7.03
CA LEU A 97 6.21 -5.69 7.42
C LEU A 97 6.08 -5.36 8.92
N SER A 98 7.19 -5.33 9.68
CA SER A 98 7.14 -5.12 11.15
C SER A 98 6.41 -3.85 11.56
N THR A 99 6.59 -2.74 10.82
CA THR A 99 5.89 -1.48 11.11
C THR A 99 4.40 -1.57 10.82
N ALA A 100 3.98 -2.21 9.73
CA ALA A 100 2.58 -2.44 9.42
C ALA A 100 1.91 -3.32 10.49
N ARG A 101 2.60 -4.38 10.93
CA ARG A 101 2.14 -5.25 12.03
C ARG A 101 1.99 -4.49 13.35
N HIS A 102 2.96 -3.63 13.68
CA HIS A 102 2.90 -2.81 14.88
C HIS A 102 1.68 -1.87 14.85
N VAL A 103 1.48 -1.13 13.75
CA VAL A 103 0.32 -0.23 13.59
C VAL A 103 -0.99 -1.02 13.70
N PHE A 104 -1.07 -2.21 13.11
CA PHE A 104 -2.26 -3.03 13.21
C PHE A 104 -2.54 -3.54 14.62
N ALA A 105 -1.51 -3.92 15.36
CA ALA A 105 -1.65 -4.35 16.74
C ALA A 105 -2.15 -3.22 17.66
N GLU A 106 -1.68 -2.00 17.44
CA GLU A 106 -2.03 -0.84 18.27
C GLU A 106 -3.39 -0.22 17.89
N TYR A 107 -3.71 -0.15 16.60
CA TYR A 107 -4.85 0.63 16.11
C TYR A 107 -5.90 -0.18 15.34
N GLY A 108 -5.59 -1.43 14.98
CA GLY A 108 -6.44 -2.25 14.11
C GLY A 108 -6.57 -1.70 12.68
N ASN A 109 -7.61 -2.15 11.98
CA ASN A 109 -7.91 -1.68 10.63
C ASN A 109 -8.69 -0.35 10.66
N MET A 110 -7.98 0.78 10.52
CA MET A 110 -8.57 2.12 10.37
C MET A 110 -8.97 2.45 8.91
N GLN A 111 -9.23 1.45 8.09
CA GLN A 111 -9.59 1.59 6.67
C GLN A 111 -8.49 2.33 5.88
N SER A 112 -8.88 3.18 4.92
CA SER A 112 -7.96 3.91 4.04
C SER A 112 -6.94 4.77 4.77
N ALA A 113 -7.24 5.20 6.01
CA ALA A 113 -6.32 6.02 6.80
C ALA A 113 -5.07 5.25 7.23
N THR A 114 -5.15 3.92 7.41
CA THR A 114 -4.08 3.13 8.01
C THR A 114 -2.77 3.22 7.24
N VAL A 115 -2.81 3.30 5.90
CA VAL A 115 -1.57 3.39 5.09
C VAL A 115 -0.74 4.63 5.43
N TYR A 116 -1.40 5.76 5.71
CA TYR A 116 -0.72 7.00 6.10
C TYR A 116 -0.13 6.92 7.50
N ILE A 117 -0.80 6.21 8.41
CA ILE A 117 -0.28 5.95 9.76
C ILE A 117 0.95 5.05 9.69
N VAL A 118 0.93 3.99 8.87
CA VAL A 118 2.11 3.15 8.63
C VAL A 118 3.26 3.97 8.05
N MET A 119 2.98 4.85 7.08
CA MET A 119 3.99 5.72 6.47
C MET A 119 4.63 6.67 7.50
N ASP A 120 3.84 7.28 8.38
CA ASP A 120 4.36 8.13 9.44
C ASP A 120 5.16 7.33 10.50
N GLU A 121 4.73 6.11 10.80
CA GLU A 121 5.43 5.25 11.76
C GLU A 121 6.77 4.76 11.20
N VAL A 122 6.84 4.40 9.91
CA VAL A 122 8.11 4.06 9.24
C VAL A 122 9.09 5.23 9.35
N ARG A 123 8.62 6.46 9.08
CA ARG A 123 9.41 7.67 9.22
C ARG A 123 9.93 7.88 10.63
N LYS A 124 9.04 7.80 11.63
CA LYS A 124 9.39 8.01 13.05
C LYS A 124 10.40 7.00 13.54
N ARG A 125 10.15 5.70 13.29
CA ARG A 125 11.07 4.61 13.66
C ARG A 125 12.44 4.78 13.00
N SER A 126 12.46 5.13 11.72
CA SER A 126 13.71 5.36 10.99
C SER A 126 14.57 6.45 11.64
N VAL A 127 13.94 7.54 12.11
CA VAL A 127 14.64 8.63 12.82
C VAL A 127 15.16 8.17 14.18
N VAL A 128 14.33 7.47 14.96
CA VAL A 128 14.69 6.96 16.30
C VAL A 128 15.84 5.96 16.22
N GLU A 129 15.83 5.11 15.19
CA GLU A 129 16.87 4.09 14.94
C GLU A 129 18.11 4.66 14.23
N GLY A 130 18.12 5.95 13.86
CA GLY A 130 19.25 6.58 13.17
C GLY A 130 19.53 6.04 11.77
N ARG A 131 18.49 5.58 11.06
CA ARG A 131 18.60 5.05 9.69
C ARG A 131 19.04 6.15 8.72
N ALA A 132 19.67 5.75 7.61
CA ALA A 132 20.17 6.67 6.59
C ALA A 132 19.07 7.48 5.87
N THR A 133 17.83 6.97 5.85
CA THR A 133 16.66 7.61 5.25
C THR A 133 15.45 7.42 6.15
N THR A 134 14.40 8.24 5.97
CA THR A 134 13.10 8.04 6.64
C THR A 134 12.27 6.90 6.04
N GLY A 135 12.81 6.18 5.04
CA GLY A 135 12.24 4.97 4.46
C GLY A 135 13.03 3.75 4.88
N ASP A 136 13.21 3.55 6.19
CA ASP A 136 13.91 2.39 6.77
C ASP A 136 15.39 2.23 6.33
N GLY A 137 16.04 3.34 5.95
CA GLY A 137 17.40 3.33 5.42
C GLY A 137 17.50 3.05 3.92
N LEU A 138 16.37 2.89 3.22
CA LEU A 138 16.30 2.61 1.80
C LEU A 138 15.81 3.84 1.02
N GLN A 139 16.23 3.95 -0.24
CA GLN A 139 15.88 5.08 -1.10
C GLN A 139 14.45 4.97 -1.65
N TRP A 140 14.03 3.74 -1.97
CA TRP A 140 12.77 3.44 -2.65
C TRP A 140 11.87 2.62 -1.75
N GLY A 141 10.56 2.86 -1.86
CA GLY A 141 9.55 2.12 -1.14
C GLY A 141 8.30 1.87 -1.96
N GLY A 142 7.61 0.79 -1.64
CA GLY A 142 6.28 0.49 -2.13
C GLY A 142 5.25 0.70 -1.03
N ALA A 143 4.27 1.56 -1.26
CA ALA A 143 3.06 1.56 -0.45
C ALA A 143 2.00 0.70 -1.12
N LEU A 144 1.46 -0.26 -0.38
CA LEU A 144 0.51 -1.25 -0.88
C LEU A 144 -0.76 -1.18 -0.05
N TRP A 145 -1.91 -1.05 -0.71
CA TRP A 145 -3.17 -1.34 -0.04
C TRP A 145 -4.15 -2.00 -0.98
N VAL A 146 -4.99 -2.82 -0.36
CA VAL A 146 -6.07 -3.50 -1.03
C VAL A 146 -7.34 -2.76 -0.67
N TRP A 147 -7.96 -2.13 -1.66
CA TRP A 147 -9.24 -1.47 -1.48
C TRP A 147 -10.33 -2.17 -2.28
N THR A 148 -11.52 -2.08 -1.74
CA THR A 148 -12.74 -2.68 -2.21
C THR A 148 -13.55 -1.57 -2.90
N GLY A 149 -13.43 -1.45 -4.22
CA GLY A 149 -14.13 -0.44 -5.02
C GLY A 149 -15.55 -0.89 -5.43
N ALA A 150 -16.56 -0.06 -5.15
CA ALA A 150 -17.92 -0.32 -5.61
C ALA A 150 -18.06 0.02 -7.10
N GLN A 151 -18.45 -0.95 -7.92
CA GLN A 151 -18.80 -0.69 -9.31
C GLN A 151 -20.31 -0.83 -9.49
N HIS A 152 -21.00 0.30 -9.65
CA HIS A 152 -22.42 0.31 -10.02
C HIS A 152 -22.56 -0.20 -11.45
N ARG A 153 -23.03 -1.44 -11.63
CA ARG A 153 -23.53 -1.90 -12.94
C ARG A 153 -24.99 -1.45 -13.19
N ASP A 154 -25.71 -1.04 -12.14
CA ASP A 154 -27.10 -0.59 -12.24
C ASP A 154 -27.42 0.41 -11.10
N CYS A 155 -28.04 1.55 -11.41
CA CYS A 155 -28.46 2.57 -10.45
C CYS A 155 -29.62 2.10 -9.55
N ARG A 156 -30.25 0.95 -9.85
CA ARG A 156 -31.41 0.42 -9.11
C ARG A 156 -31.07 -0.67 -8.09
N ALA A 157 -29.82 -1.14 -8.02
CA ALA A 157 -29.41 -2.19 -7.09
C ALA A 157 -28.64 -1.62 -5.88
N PRO A 158 -29.10 -1.84 -4.63
CA PRO A 158 -28.41 -1.38 -3.41
C PRO A 158 -27.20 -2.25 -3.02
N GLN A 159 -26.74 -3.13 -3.91
CA GLN A 159 -25.65 -4.07 -3.67
C GLN A 159 -24.34 -3.52 -4.22
N LEU A 160 -23.37 -3.30 -3.33
CA LEU A 160 -22.01 -2.94 -3.70
C LEU A 160 -21.26 -4.24 -4.03
N THR A 161 -21.34 -4.66 -5.29
CA THR A 161 -20.41 -5.67 -5.81
C THR A 161 -19.05 -5.02 -5.88
N THR A 162 -18.08 -5.64 -5.22
CA THR A 162 -16.81 -4.99 -4.97
C THR A 162 -15.69 -5.67 -5.71
N LEU A 163 -14.91 -4.90 -6.47
CA LEU A 163 -13.68 -5.38 -7.06
C LEU A 163 -12.51 -5.08 -6.13
N VAL A 164 -11.61 -6.05 -6.04
CA VAL A 164 -10.34 -5.94 -5.30
C VAL A 164 -9.39 -5.13 -6.17
N ALA A 165 -8.98 -3.97 -5.67
CA ALA A 165 -7.97 -3.14 -6.30
C ALA A 165 -6.68 -3.21 -5.50
N VAL A 166 -5.58 -3.56 -6.17
CA VAL A 166 -4.22 -3.45 -5.64
C VAL A 166 -3.68 -2.09 -6.05
N VAL A 167 -3.45 -1.20 -5.08
CA VAL A 167 -2.85 0.11 -5.33
C VAL A 167 -1.41 0.11 -4.87
N ILE A 168 -0.51 0.53 -5.75
CA ILE A 168 0.91 0.63 -5.49
C ILE A 168 1.33 2.09 -5.66
N LEU A 169 1.86 2.66 -4.59
CA LEU A 169 2.54 3.95 -4.61
C LEU A 169 4.04 3.69 -4.62
N LEU A 170 4.73 4.17 -5.65
CA LEU A 170 6.20 4.24 -5.60
C LEU A 170 6.59 5.52 -4.90
N VAL A 171 7.31 5.35 -3.82
CA VAL A 171 7.75 6.46 -2.98
C VAL A 171 9.26 6.49 -2.97
N ARG A 172 9.82 7.68 -3.12
CA ARG A 172 11.24 7.94 -2.90
C ARG A 172 11.41 8.74 -1.61
N TYR A 173 12.47 8.44 -0.87
CA TYR A 173 12.91 9.33 0.21
C TYR A 173 13.16 10.75 -0.32
N GLY A 174 12.52 11.74 0.29
CA GLY A 174 12.76 13.16 -0.01
C GLY A 174 13.99 13.65 0.73
N CYS A 175 15.07 13.95 0.02
CA CYS A 175 16.24 14.59 0.63
C CYS A 175 16.11 16.12 0.47
N ALA A 176 16.22 16.87 1.57
CA ALA A 176 16.41 18.31 1.52
C ALA A 176 17.84 18.66 1.06
N ALA A 177 18.20 18.30 -0.17
CA ALA A 177 19.36 18.82 -0.86
C ALA A 177 18.89 19.65 -2.04
N MET A 178 18.93 20.97 -1.84
CA MET A 178 18.76 22.00 -2.85
C MET A 178 19.69 21.72 -4.04
N LEU A 179 19.17 21.10 -5.10
CA LEU A 179 19.74 21.21 -6.44
C LEU A 179 18.61 21.08 -7.45
N VAL A 180 18.24 22.22 -8.01
CA VAL A 180 17.49 22.33 -9.25
C VAL A 180 18.27 21.53 -10.29
N LEU A 181 17.80 20.34 -10.64
CA LEU A 181 18.21 19.67 -11.87
C LEU A 181 17.14 19.99 -12.93
N PRO A 182 17.53 20.54 -14.08
CA PRO A 182 16.59 20.79 -15.16
C PRO A 182 16.17 19.44 -15.75
N LEU A 183 14.87 19.15 -15.75
CA LEU A 183 14.34 18.09 -16.60
C LEU A 183 14.38 18.60 -18.05
N PRO A 184 14.91 17.83 -19.01
CA PRO A 184 14.73 18.14 -20.42
C PRO A 184 13.28 17.86 -20.81
N CYS A 185 12.64 18.84 -21.46
CA CYS A 185 11.43 18.60 -22.23
C CYS A 185 11.79 17.77 -23.47
N GLU A 186 11.12 16.65 -23.65
CA GLU A 186 10.79 16.12 -24.97
C GLU A 186 9.28 16.25 -25.18
#